data_AF-A0A0N0KFT8-F1
#
_entry.id   AF-A0A0N0KFT8-F1
#
_cell.length_a   1.000
_cell.length_b   1.000
_cell.length_c   1.000
_cell.angle_alpha   90.00
_cell.angle_beta   90.00
_cell.angle_gamma   90.00
#
_symmetry.space_group_name_H-M   'P 1'
#
loop_
_entity.id
_entity.type
_entity.pdbx_description
1 polymer ?
#
loop_
_entity_poly.entity_id
_entity_poly.type
_entity_poly.pdbx_seq_one_letter_code
_entity_poly.pdbx_strand_id
1 'polypeptide(L)' 'MAHESGWSVKSIRKLLAERRIRHLKRGNRYLIPKSAIDDFLNANMIEPEDRSGDLCVPETNGAPL' A
#
# COMPACT_ATOMS: atom_id res chain seq x y z
N MET A 1 -12.19 12.04 5.90
CA MET A 1 -10.89 11.34 5.80
C MET A 1 -11.00 9.83 5.93
N ALA A 2 -11.19 9.23 7.12
CA ALA A 2 -11.19 7.76 7.26
C ALA A 2 -12.20 7.06 6.31
N HIS A 3 -13.44 7.52 6.30
CA HIS A 3 -14.48 7.04 5.38
C HIS A 3 -14.16 7.28 3.89
N GLU A 4 -13.50 8.39 3.56
CA GLU A 4 -13.21 8.77 2.16
C GLU A 4 -12.01 8.01 1.59
N SER A 5 -11.00 7.75 2.43
CA SER A 5 -9.80 7.01 2.04
C SER A 5 -9.97 5.49 2.07
N GLY A 6 -11.01 4.98 2.75
CA GLY A 6 -11.15 3.56 3.06
C GLY A 6 -10.21 3.07 4.20
N TRP A 7 -9.43 3.96 4.82
CA TRP A 7 -8.49 3.61 5.89
C TRP A 7 -9.11 3.74 7.28
N SER A 8 -8.71 2.85 8.19
CA SER A 8 -9.12 2.95 9.59
C SER A 8 -8.55 4.21 10.27
N VAL A 9 -9.32 4.80 11.20
CA VAL A 9 -8.85 5.94 12.01
C VAL A 9 -7.57 5.60 12.77
N LYS A 10 -7.43 4.36 13.23
CA LYS A 10 -6.24 3.87 13.93
C LYS A 10 -5.00 3.91 13.03
N SER A 11 -5.13 3.42 11.79
CA SER A 11 -4.04 3.45 10.81
C SER A 11 -3.62 4.88 10.48
N ILE A 12 -4.59 5.77 10.25
CA ILE A 12 -4.32 7.19 9.98
C ILE A 12 -3.62 7.85 11.17
N ARG A 13 -4.09 7.61 12.40
CA ARG A 13 -3.43 8.14 13.61
C ARG A 13 -2.01 7.63 13.79
N LYS A 14 -1.75 6.35 13.48
CA LYS A 14 -0.41 5.76 13.49
C LYS A 14 0.50 6.46 12.49
N LEU A 15 0.03 6.65 11.25
CA LEU A 15 0.77 7.36 10.21
C LEU A 15 1.07 8.83 10.58
N LEU A 16 0.13 9.51 11.23
CA LEU A 16 0.34 10.86 11.76
C LEU A 16 1.40 10.89 12.87
N ALA A 17 1.33 9.94 13.82
CA ALA A 17 2.28 9.84 14.92
C ALA A 17 3.70 9.54 14.43
N GLU A 18 3.83 8.65 13.45
CA GLU A 18 5.09 8.30 12.79
C GLU A 18 5.53 9.35 11.75
N ARG A 19 4.74 10.42 11.54
CA ARG A 19 4.99 11.48 10.54
C ARG A 19 5.22 10.95 9.12
N ARG A 20 4.58 9.83 8.78
CA ARG A 20 4.71 9.19 7.47
C ARG A 20 3.83 9.81 6.38
N ILE A 21 2.83 10.58 6.77
CA ILE A 21 1.94 11.29 5.85
C ILE A 21 1.99 12.79 6.06
N ARG A 22 1.81 13.53 4.97
CA ARG A 22 1.72 14.99 5.00
C ARG A 22 0.50 15.42 5.81
N HIS A 23 0.69 16.31 6.77
CA HIS A 23 -0.37 16.80 7.63
C HIS A 23 -0.08 18.21 8.13
N LEU A 24 -1.14 18.94 8.47
CA LEU A 24 -1.06 20.25 9.10
C LEU A 24 -1.61 20.16 10.53
N LYS A 25 -0.80 20.55 11.51
CA LYS A 25 -1.25 20.65 12.90
C LYS A 25 -1.91 22.00 13.13
N ARG A 26 -3.18 22.00 13.52
CA ARG A 26 -3.96 23.20 13.88
C ARG A 26 -4.49 23.05 15.30
N GLY A 27 -3.72 23.55 16.27
CA GLY A 27 -3.99 23.40 17.69
C GLY A 27 -3.98 21.93 18.10
N ASN A 28 -5.13 21.44 18.62
CA ASN A 28 -5.32 20.04 18.99
C ASN A 28 -5.87 19.14 17.86
N ARG A 29 -6.03 19.68 16.64
CA ARG A 29 -6.53 18.93 15.49
C ARG A 29 -5.45 18.78 14.43
N TYR A 30 -5.48 17.65 13.74
CA TYR A 30 -4.68 17.41 12.55
C TYR A 30 -5.59 17.53 11.33
N LEU A 31 -5.15 18.32 10.37
CA LEU A 31 -5.77 18.45 9.07
C LEU A 31 -4.92 17.68 8.07
N ILE A 32 -5.54 16.70 7.42
CA ILE A 32 -4.90 15.85 6.43
C ILE A 32 -5.35 16.35 5.06
N PRO A 33 -4.44 16.82 4.20
CA PRO A 33 -4.75 17.12 2.81
C PRO A 33 -5.30 15.87 2.11
N LYS A 34 -6.27 16.02 1.21
CA LYS A 34 -6.88 14.87 0.51
C LYS A 34 -5.83 14.00 -0.18
N SER A 35 -4.87 14.63 -0.85
CA SER A 35 -3.76 13.96 -1.56
C SER A 35 -2.76 13.26 -0.64
N ALA A 36 -2.73 13.54 0.66
CA ALA A 36 -1.65 13.07 1.52
C ALA A 36 -1.62 11.54 1.68
N ILE A 37 -2.76 10.87 1.57
CA ILE A 37 -2.84 9.40 1.59
C ILE A 37 -2.42 8.85 0.22
N ASP A 38 -2.85 9.47 -0.88
CA ASP A 38 -2.46 9.06 -2.24
C ASP A 38 -0.95 9.21 -2.46
N ASP A 39 -0.36 10.32 -1.98
CA ASP A 39 1.09 10.56 -2.02
C ASP A 39 1.85 9.48 -1.24
N PHE A 40 1.30 9.08 -0.08
CA PHE A 40 1.89 8.04 0.75
C PHE A 40 1.82 6.68 0.07
N LEU A 41 0.66 6.35 -0.52
CA LEU A 41 0.49 5.16 -1.33
C LEU A 41 1.49 5.15 -2.48
N ASN A 42 1.53 6.19 -3.30
CA ASN A 42 2.47 6.27 -4.44
C ASN A 42 3.94 6.12 -4.02
N ALA A 43 4.33 6.68 -2.86
CA ALA A 43 5.71 6.59 -2.38
C ALA A 43 6.05 5.26 -1.68
N ASN A 44 5.07 4.51 -1.18
CA ASN A 44 5.28 3.29 -0.38
C ASN A 44 4.63 2.05 -1.02
N MET A 45 4.01 2.17 -2.19
CA MET A 45 3.41 1.07 -2.92
C MET A 45 4.55 0.20 -3.46
N ILE A 46 4.70 -0.96 -2.84
CA ILE A 46 5.59 -2.02 -3.32
C ILE A 46 4.72 -2.90 -4.20
N GLU A 47 5.08 -2.97 -5.48
CA GLU A 47 4.48 -3.95 -6.37
C GLU A 47 4.88 -5.34 -5.86
N PRO A 48 3.93 -6.22 -5.53
CA PRO A 48 4.26 -7.56 -5.10
C PRO A 48 5.05 -8.22 -6.25
N GLU A 49 6.25 -8.72 -5.96
CA GLU A 49 6.96 -9.55 -6.93
C GLU A 49 6.03 -10.72 -7.27
N ASP A 50 5.58 -10.75 -8.52
CA ASP A 50 4.83 -11.84 -9.08
C ASP A 50 5.64 -13.11 -8.88
N ARG A 51 5.34 -13.84 -7.79
CA ARG A 51 5.84 -15.20 -7.60
C ARG A 51 5.10 -16.18 -8.51
N SER A 52 4.68 -15.70 -9.67
CA SER A 52 3.95 -16.36 -10.75
C SER A 52 4.93 -16.91 -11.79
N GLY A 53 6.11 -17.36 -11.34
CA GLY A 53 7.15 -17.96 -12.17
C GLY A 53 7.59 -19.35 -11.72
N ASP A 54 6.95 -19.94 -10.71
CA ASP A 54 7.39 -21.21 -10.11
C ASP A 54 6.45 -22.38 -10.43
N LEU A 55 6.06 -22.49 -11.71
CA LEU A 55 5.57 -23.75 -12.29
C LEU A 55 6.45 -24.08 -13.49
N CYS A 56 7.71 -24.41 -13.22
CA CYS A 56 8.51 -25.20 -14.15
C CYS A 56 7.91 -26.61 -14.18
N VAL A 57 6.93 -26.83 -15.07
CA VAL A 57 6.48 -28.17 -15.39
C VAL A 57 7.54 -28.75 -16.33
N PRO A 58 8.32 -29.78 -15.94
CA PRO A 58 9.14 -30.48 -16.90
C PRO A 58 8.20 -31.23 -17.84
N GLU A 59 8.02 -30.68 -19.03
CA GLU A 59 7.43 -31.36 -20.18
C GLU A 59 8.24 -32.64 -20.48
N THR A 60 7.77 -33.76 -19.94
CA THR A 60 8.27 -35.08 -20.28
C THR A 60 7.82 -35.39 -21.71
N ASN A 61 8.69 -35.06 -22.68
CA ASN A 61 8.57 -35.56 -24.04
C ASN A 61 8.73 -37.09 -24.03
N GLY A 62 7.61 -37.80 -23.87
CA GLY A 62 7.48 -39.23 -24.14
C GLY A 62 7.35 -39.46 -25.64
N ALA A 63 8.41 -39.98 -26.25
CA ALA A 63 8.52 -40.33 -27.66
C ALA A 63 7.45 -41.32 -28.13
N PRO A 64 7.04 -41.28 -29.42
CA PRO A 64 6.20 -42.33 -29.99
C PRO A 64 7.07 -43.53 -30.41
N LEU A 65 6.61 -44.75 -30.10
CA LEU A 65 7.01 -45.99 -30.76
C LEU A 65 5.87 -46.44 -31.69
#